data_AF-A0A831K1M5-F1
#
_entry.id   AF-A0A831K1M5-F1
#
_cell.length_a   1.000
_cell.length_b   1.000
_cell.length_c   1.000
_cell.angle_alpha   90.00
_cell.angle_beta   90.00
_cell.angle_gamma   90.00
#
_symmetry.space_group_name_H-M   'P 1'
#
loop_
_entity.id
_entity.type
_entity.pdbx_description
1 polymer ?
#
loop_
_entity_poly.entity_id
_entity_poly.type
_entity_poly.pdbx_seq_one_letter_code
_entity_poly.pdbx_strand_id
1 'polypeptide(L)'
;MESLLSRALTERPYAPIFITIFFAILVSIAGAISHTLPQAQVFTPEGEGVSAQAHAGLLNALILVIPAAGGSFIILYLIRKGRLNLLLSLYKFLFFLLSSMVFYFIGDIPLYLIQSRTIPYFPGYFLSYRAVLYSLNWDAPFAVGVTVSAIVASQLFSPYSDRRRKNTSLMVLSGILGGFMAVILPTWTVLIVLLLLSAYDIYAVFYGPIKEITSMSV
;
A
#
# COMPACT_ATOMS: atom_id res chain seq x y z
N MET A 1 18.25 10.26 26.86
CA MET A 1 19.16 9.25 26.27
C MET A 1 18.57 8.82 24.94
N GLU A 2 18.99 9.43 23.83
CA GLU A 2 18.54 9.03 22.49
C GLU A 2 19.02 7.59 22.24
N SER A 3 18.10 6.68 21.95
CA SER A 3 18.46 5.29 21.65
C SER A 3 19.39 5.26 20.43
N LEU A 4 20.41 4.41 20.42
CA LEU A 4 21.30 4.21 19.26
C LEU A 4 20.54 4.01 17.93
N LEU A 5 19.30 3.51 18.01
CA LEU A 5 18.39 3.33 16.90
C LEU A 5 17.82 4.65 16.33
N SER A 6 17.66 5.71 17.12
CA SER A 6 17.21 7.03 16.62
C SER A 6 18.32 7.75 15.85
N ARG A 7 19.57 7.67 16.31
CA ARG A 7 20.74 8.15 15.57
C ARG A 7 20.92 7.41 14.24
N ALA A 8 20.73 6.09 14.22
CA ALA A 8 20.78 5.31 12.99
C ALA A 8 19.72 5.75 11.96
N LEU A 9 18.55 6.23 12.38
CA LEU A 9 17.49 6.68 11.49
C LEU A 9 17.69 8.10 10.93
N THR A 10 18.52 8.94 11.56
CA THR A 10 18.88 10.28 11.06
C THR A 10 20.23 10.32 10.35
N GLU A 11 21.17 9.43 10.67
CA GLU A 11 22.51 9.38 10.05
C GLU A 11 22.62 8.32 8.94
N ARG A 12 21.64 7.41 8.79
CA ARG A 12 21.62 6.38 7.73
C ARG A 12 20.33 6.47 6.90
N PRO A 13 20.29 7.32 5.85
CA PRO A 13 19.08 7.51 5.03
C PRO A 13 18.61 6.22 4.34
N TYR A 14 19.50 5.24 4.20
CA TYR A 14 19.22 3.96 3.53
C TYR A 14 18.56 2.91 4.43
N ALA A 15 18.74 2.98 5.76
CA ALA A 15 18.17 1.96 6.65
C ALA A 15 16.64 1.87 6.58
N PRO A 16 15.88 2.98 6.57
CA PRO A 16 14.44 2.96 6.31
C PRO A 16 14.05 2.28 5.00
N ILE A 17 14.82 2.51 3.94
CA ILE A 17 14.56 1.97 2.60
C ILE A 17 14.72 0.45 2.64
N PHE A 18 15.84 -0.05 3.17
CA PHE A 18 16.07 -1.50 3.27
C PHE A 18 15.05 -2.21 4.15
N ILE A 19 14.65 -1.60 5.27
CA ILE A 19 13.60 -2.13 6.14
C ILE A 19 12.27 -2.22 5.38
N THR A 20 11.91 -1.16 4.65
CA THR A 20 10.67 -1.10 3.87
C THR A 20 10.65 -2.17 2.78
N ILE A 21 11.76 -2.33 2.03
CA ILE A 21 11.93 -3.36 1.00
C ILE A 21 11.84 -4.76 1.62
N PHE A 22 12.51 -4.99 2.74
CA PHE A 22 12.48 -6.26 3.44
C PHE A 22 11.05 -6.66 3.84
N PHE A 23 10.27 -5.73 4.42
CA PHE A 23 8.86 -5.98 4.74
C PHE A 23 8.01 -6.23 3.50
N ALA A 24 8.22 -5.48 2.42
CA ALA A 24 7.50 -5.67 1.17
C ALA A 24 7.75 -7.08 0.59
N ILE A 25 8.99 -7.56 0.63
CA ILE A 25 9.36 -8.91 0.20
C ILE A 25 8.67 -9.96 1.06
N LEU A 26 8.69 -9.82 2.39
CA LEU A 26 8.03 -10.77 3.29
C LEU A 26 6.52 -10.85 3.04
N VAL A 27 5.85 -9.71 2.86
CA VAL A 27 4.42 -9.66 2.55
C VAL A 27 4.15 -10.28 1.19
N SER A 28 4.98 -10.00 0.18
CA SER A 28 4.84 -10.57 -1.17
C SER A 28 5.00 -12.09 -1.17
N ILE A 29 5.99 -12.62 -0.46
CA ILE A 29 6.19 -14.08 -0.29
C ILE A 29 4.98 -14.69 0.41
N ALA A 30 4.50 -14.08 1.50
CA ALA A 30 3.33 -14.57 2.23
C ALA A 30 2.08 -14.62 1.32
N GLY A 31 1.83 -13.56 0.54
CA GLY A 31 0.71 -13.49 -0.41
C GLY A 31 0.83 -14.49 -1.56
N ALA A 32 2.04 -14.76 -2.05
CA ALA A 32 2.28 -15.78 -3.07
C ALA A 32 1.98 -17.19 -2.56
N ILE A 33 2.37 -17.51 -1.31
CA ILE A 33 2.16 -18.83 -0.69
C ILE A 33 0.69 -19.07 -0.35
N SER A 34 -0.06 -18.03 0.05
CA SER A 34 -1.47 -18.18 0.41
C SER A 34 -2.39 -18.37 -0.78
N HIS A 35 -1.90 -18.28 -2.03
CA HIS A 35 -2.75 -18.29 -3.23
C HIS A 35 -3.91 -17.30 -3.18
N THR A 36 -3.88 -16.33 -2.25
CA THR A 36 -4.78 -15.19 -2.19
C THR A 36 -4.30 -14.17 -3.22
N LEU A 37 -4.21 -14.59 -4.47
CA LEU A 37 -4.03 -13.71 -5.61
C LEU A 37 -5.43 -13.23 -5.95
N PRO A 38 -5.86 -12.04 -5.49
CA PRO A 38 -6.98 -11.41 -6.14
C PRO A 38 -6.49 -11.20 -7.56
N GLN A 39 -7.02 -11.97 -8.51
CA GLN A 39 -7.04 -11.49 -9.88
C GLN A 39 -7.86 -10.22 -9.81
N ALA A 40 -7.18 -9.07 -9.71
CA ALA A 40 -7.84 -7.80 -9.67
C ALA A 40 -8.57 -7.68 -11.00
N GLN A 41 -9.88 -7.92 -10.97
CA GLN A 41 -10.77 -7.92 -12.14
C GLN A 41 -10.75 -6.58 -12.89
N VAL A 42 -10.16 -5.56 -12.27
CA VAL A 42 -9.92 -4.23 -12.83
C VAL A 42 -8.81 -4.24 -13.89
N PHE A 43 -7.86 -5.18 -13.83
CA PHE A 43 -6.77 -5.29 -14.80
C PHE A 43 -7.12 -6.24 -15.94
N THR A 44 -6.77 -5.82 -17.14
CA THR A 44 -6.80 -6.69 -18.31
C THR A 44 -5.77 -7.80 -18.10
N PRO A 45 -6.14 -9.09 -18.20
CA PRO A 45 -5.20 -10.19 -18.05
C PRO A 45 -4.06 -10.09 -19.06
N GLU A 46 -2.82 -10.26 -18.59
CA GLU A 46 -1.65 -10.35 -19.47
C GLU A 46 -1.65 -11.74 -20.13
N GLY A 47 -2.12 -11.80 -21.38
CA GLY A 47 -2.26 -13.05 -22.14
C GLY A 47 -0.93 -13.69 -22.56
N GLU A 48 -1.00 -14.72 -23.42
CA GLU A 48 0.19 -15.35 -23.97
C GLU A 48 0.77 -14.57 -25.16
N GLY A 49 2.09 -14.37 -25.17
CA GLY A 49 2.82 -13.66 -26.22
C GLY A 49 3.22 -12.23 -25.86
N VAL A 50 4.45 -11.84 -26.21
CA VAL A 50 5.07 -10.57 -25.80
C VAL A 50 4.24 -9.35 -26.21
N SER A 51 3.66 -9.35 -27.41
CA SER A 51 2.85 -8.23 -27.91
C SER A 51 1.54 -8.07 -27.14
N ALA A 52 0.84 -9.17 -26.84
CA ALA A 52 -0.39 -9.16 -26.06
C ALA A 52 -0.13 -8.72 -24.61
N GLN A 53 0.97 -9.19 -24.03
CA GLN A 53 1.41 -8.82 -22.69
C GLN A 53 1.76 -7.34 -22.57
N ALA A 54 2.56 -6.81 -23.51
CA ALA A 54 2.93 -5.40 -23.52
C ALA A 54 1.71 -4.48 -23.70
N HIS A 55 0.75 -4.88 -24.55
CA HIS A 55 -0.47 -4.10 -24.74
C HIS A 55 -1.36 -4.07 -23.51
N ALA A 56 -1.64 -5.24 -22.90
CA ALA A 56 -2.41 -5.33 -21.67
C ALA A 56 -1.71 -4.58 -20.51
N GLY A 57 -0.39 -4.77 -20.38
CA GLY A 57 0.43 -4.07 -19.39
C GLY A 57 0.39 -2.55 -19.55
N LEU A 58 0.41 -2.04 -20.78
CA LEU A 58 0.31 -0.60 -21.05
C LEU A 58 -1.06 -0.04 -20.62
N LEU A 59 -2.16 -0.70 -21.00
CA LEU A 59 -3.50 -0.25 -20.62
C LEU A 59 -3.67 -0.23 -19.10
N ASN A 60 -3.24 -1.30 -18.42
CA ASN A 60 -3.27 -1.38 -16.96
C ASN A 60 -2.41 -0.29 -16.30
N ALA A 61 -1.21 -0.04 -16.85
CA ALA A 61 -0.32 0.99 -16.34
C ALA A 61 -0.93 2.39 -16.48
N LEU A 62 -1.59 2.69 -17.61
CA LEU A 62 -2.25 3.98 -17.81
C LEU A 62 -3.40 4.22 -16.81
N ILE A 63 -4.15 3.17 -16.46
CA ILE A 63 -5.21 3.24 -15.43
C ILE A 63 -4.62 3.67 -14.07
N LEU A 64 -3.37 3.32 -13.77
CA LEU A 64 -2.71 3.68 -12.51
C LEU A 64 -2.01 5.04 -12.59
N VAL A 65 -1.29 5.30 -13.68
CA VAL A 65 -0.43 6.47 -13.83
C VAL A 65 -1.23 7.74 -14.09
N ILE A 66 -2.28 7.70 -14.92
CA ILE A 66 -3.06 8.90 -15.25
C ILE A 66 -3.71 9.50 -13.99
N PRO A 67 -4.41 8.73 -13.14
CA PRO A 67 -4.96 9.26 -11.89
C PRO A 67 -3.89 9.71 -10.91
N ALA A 68 -2.74 9.04 -10.84
CA ALA A 68 -1.64 9.46 -9.97
C ALA A 68 -1.07 10.82 -10.40
N ALA A 69 -0.78 10.98 -11.70
CA ALA A 69 -0.32 12.24 -12.29
C ALA A 69 -1.38 13.34 -12.11
N GLY A 70 -2.65 13.06 -12.42
CA GLY A 70 -3.77 13.99 -12.22
C GLY A 70 -3.96 14.38 -10.75
N GLY A 71 -3.76 13.44 -9.82
CA GLY A 71 -3.83 13.67 -8.38
C GLY A 71 -2.85 14.73 -7.91
N SER A 72 -1.63 14.76 -8.45
CA SER A 72 -0.65 15.80 -8.11
C SER A 72 -1.10 17.21 -8.54
N PHE A 73 -1.78 17.34 -9.69
CA PHE A 73 -2.38 18.60 -10.12
C PHE A 73 -3.56 19.01 -9.26
N ILE A 74 -4.38 18.05 -8.80
CA ILE A 74 -5.46 18.33 -7.83
C ILE A 74 -4.87 18.85 -6.52
N ILE A 75 -3.79 18.24 -6.02
CA ILE A 75 -3.08 18.70 -4.82
C ILE A 75 -2.59 20.14 -5.03
N LEU A 76 -1.90 20.43 -6.13
CA LEU A 76 -1.43 21.78 -6.48
C LEU A 76 -2.60 22.78 -6.54
N TYR A 77 -3.71 22.41 -7.17
CA TYR A 77 -4.91 23.25 -7.26
C TYR A 77 -5.47 23.60 -5.88
N LEU A 78 -5.58 22.62 -4.97
CA LEU A 78 -6.06 22.85 -3.60
C LEU A 78 -5.13 23.74 -2.79
N ILE A 79 -3.81 23.59 -2.96
CA ILE A 79 -2.80 24.44 -2.34
C ILE A 79 -2.95 25.88 -2.85
N ARG A 80 -3.04 26.08 -4.17
CA ARG A 80 -3.25 27.40 -4.80
C ARG A 80 -4.53 28.09 -4.33
N LYS A 81 -5.57 27.32 -3.98
CA LYS A 81 -6.84 27.84 -3.43
C LYS A 81 -6.81 28.04 -1.90
N GLY A 82 -5.68 27.81 -1.24
CA GLY A 82 -5.54 27.93 0.22
C GLY A 82 -6.38 26.91 1.01
N ARG A 83 -6.85 25.82 0.36
CA ARG A 83 -7.75 24.83 0.96
C ARG A 83 -6.96 23.75 1.72
N LEU A 84 -5.98 24.14 2.53
CA LEU A 84 -5.08 23.22 3.23
C LEU A 84 -5.81 22.28 4.20
N ASN A 85 -6.85 22.77 4.89
CA ASN A 85 -7.66 21.94 5.78
C ASN A 85 -8.41 20.82 5.03
N LEU A 86 -8.91 21.14 3.83
CA LEU A 86 -9.57 20.16 2.97
C LEU A 86 -8.57 19.13 2.46
N LEU A 87 -7.40 19.59 1.99
CA LEU A 87 -6.31 18.70 1.56
C LEU A 87 -5.90 17.74 2.67
N LEU A 88 -5.69 18.25 3.89
CA LEU A 88 -5.32 17.43 5.05
C LEU A 88 -6.43 16.44 5.42
N SER A 89 -7.69 16.86 5.38
CA SER A 89 -8.83 15.98 5.66
C SER A 89 -8.95 14.85 4.63
N LEU A 90 -8.85 15.19 3.33
CA LEU A 90 -8.83 14.21 2.25
C LEU A 90 -7.67 13.25 2.39
N TYR A 91 -6.46 13.74 2.68
CA TYR A 91 -5.29 12.90 2.87
C TYR A 91 -5.47 11.92 4.03
N LYS A 92 -5.97 12.39 5.19
CA LYS A 92 -6.27 11.52 6.34
C LYS A 92 -7.31 10.45 6.01
N PHE A 93 -8.39 10.85 5.34
CA PHE A 93 -9.47 9.94 4.95
C PHE A 93 -9.00 8.89 3.96
N LEU A 94 -8.36 9.30 2.86
CA LEU A 94 -7.84 8.40 1.83
C LEU A 94 -6.76 7.48 2.40
N PHE A 95 -5.90 8.00 3.26
CA PHE A 95 -4.89 7.22 3.96
C PHE A 95 -5.53 6.13 4.82
N PHE A 96 -6.49 6.50 5.68
CA PHE A 96 -7.18 5.55 6.54
C PHE A 96 -7.95 4.48 5.75
N LEU A 97 -8.65 4.90 4.69
CA LEU A 97 -9.39 4.00 3.81
C LEU A 97 -8.44 3.00 3.15
N LEU A 98 -7.37 3.49 2.51
CA LEU A 98 -6.39 2.66 1.81
C LEU A 98 -5.69 1.71 2.77
N SER A 99 -5.20 2.21 3.91
CA SER A 99 -4.53 1.36 4.89
C SER A 99 -5.47 0.29 5.43
N SER A 100 -6.75 0.60 5.66
CA SER A 100 -7.71 -0.38 6.18
C SER A 100 -7.94 -1.52 5.19
N MET A 101 -8.04 -1.20 3.89
CA MET A 101 -8.18 -2.19 2.83
C MET A 101 -6.92 -3.07 2.68
N VAL A 102 -5.74 -2.46 2.77
CA VAL A 102 -4.47 -3.20 2.66
C VAL A 102 -4.26 -4.11 3.89
N PHE A 103 -4.53 -3.63 5.10
CA PHE A 103 -4.40 -4.46 6.30
C PHE A 103 -5.47 -5.55 6.37
N TYR A 104 -6.69 -5.29 5.88
CA TYR A 104 -7.71 -6.33 5.69
C TYR A 104 -7.16 -7.46 4.80
N PHE A 105 -6.61 -7.09 3.64
CA PHE A 105 -6.03 -8.06 2.70
C PHE A 105 -4.90 -8.88 3.34
N ILE A 106 -3.97 -8.22 4.05
CA ILE A 106 -2.86 -8.92 4.70
C ILE A 106 -3.35 -9.77 5.88
N GLY A 107 -4.38 -9.32 6.61
CA GLY A 107 -4.97 -10.06 7.72
C GLY A 107 -5.63 -11.37 7.29
N ASP A 108 -6.05 -11.47 6.03
CA ASP A 108 -6.64 -12.70 5.46
C ASP A 108 -5.59 -13.80 5.24
N ILE A 109 -4.33 -13.43 4.95
CA ILE A 109 -3.24 -14.38 4.63
C ILE A 109 -3.02 -15.41 5.76
N PRO A 110 -2.80 -15.03 7.04
CA PRO A 110 -2.63 -16.00 8.11
C PRO A 110 -3.85 -16.89 8.34
N LEU A 111 -5.06 -16.35 8.21
CA LEU A 111 -6.30 -17.11 8.41
C LEU A 111 -6.46 -18.18 7.33
N TYR A 112 -6.20 -17.85 6.07
CA TYR A 112 -6.18 -18.80 4.98
C TYR A 112 -5.18 -19.94 5.23
N LEU A 113 -3.96 -19.61 5.68
CA LEU A 113 -2.93 -20.61 5.97
C LEU A 113 -3.31 -21.54 7.13
N ILE A 114 -4.02 -21.04 8.14
CA ILE A 114 -4.55 -21.87 9.22
C ILE A 114 -5.62 -22.81 8.68
N GLN A 115 -6.60 -22.29 7.93
CA GLN A 115 -7.74 -23.05 7.44
C GLN A 115 -7.35 -24.16 6.46
N SER A 116 -6.52 -23.83 5.48
CA SER A 116 -6.02 -24.79 4.48
C SER A 116 -5.28 -25.98 5.13
N ARG A 117 -4.72 -25.79 6.33
CA ARG A 117 -3.99 -26.82 7.07
C ARG A 117 -4.80 -27.54 8.14
N THR A 118 -5.87 -26.97 8.69
CA THR A 118 -6.64 -27.60 9.79
C THR A 118 -7.89 -28.34 9.35
N ILE A 119 -8.58 -27.87 8.30
CA ILE A 119 -9.85 -28.45 7.82
C ILE A 119 -9.75 -29.94 7.44
N PRO A 120 -8.66 -30.43 6.82
CA PRO A 120 -8.55 -31.85 6.46
C PRO A 120 -8.52 -32.83 7.65
N TYR A 121 -8.18 -32.37 8.86
CA TYR A 121 -7.89 -33.24 10.01
C TYR A 121 -9.06 -33.41 10.98
N PHE A 122 -10.12 -32.59 10.92
CA PHE A 122 -11.24 -32.62 11.87
C PHE A 122 -12.64 -32.57 11.19
N PRO A 123 -13.02 -33.59 10.42
CA PRO A 123 -14.26 -33.59 9.64
C PRO A 123 -15.57 -33.66 10.48
N GLY A 124 -15.52 -34.10 11.74
CA GLY A 124 -16.71 -34.30 12.59
C GLY A 124 -17.40 -33.02 13.10
N TYR A 125 -16.73 -31.87 13.05
CA TYR A 125 -17.26 -30.57 13.52
C TYR A 125 -17.66 -29.64 12.36
N PHE A 126 -17.96 -30.23 11.20
CA PHE A 126 -17.96 -29.55 9.90
C PHE A 126 -18.80 -28.27 9.82
N LEU A 127 -19.98 -28.24 10.44
CA LEU A 127 -20.92 -27.12 10.29
C LEU A 127 -20.62 -25.96 11.24
N SER A 128 -20.38 -26.25 12.53
CA SER A 128 -20.07 -25.24 13.54
C SER A 128 -18.66 -24.68 13.37
N TYR A 129 -17.70 -25.53 13.00
CA TYR A 129 -16.33 -25.10 12.67
C TYR A 129 -16.29 -24.22 11.43
N ARG A 130 -17.04 -24.55 10.35
CA ARG A 130 -17.14 -23.67 9.17
C ARG A 130 -17.82 -22.34 9.49
N ALA A 131 -18.89 -22.31 10.29
CA ALA A 131 -19.56 -21.07 10.64
C ALA A 131 -18.64 -20.11 11.42
N VAL A 132 -17.93 -20.64 12.44
CA VAL A 132 -16.96 -19.86 13.22
C VAL A 132 -15.78 -19.40 12.35
N LEU A 133 -15.24 -20.27 11.51
CA LEU A 133 -14.16 -19.91 10.58
C LEU A 133 -14.59 -18.90 9.52
N TYR A 134 -15.84 -18.96 9.06
CA TYR A 134 -16.37 -18.01 8.08
C TYR A 134 -16.56 -16.62 8.69
N SER A 135 -17.13 -16.53 9.90
CA SER A 135 -17.20 -15.26 10.65
C SER A 135 -15.81 -14.72 10.99
N LEU A 136 -14.86 -15.58 11.37
CA LEU A 136 -13.47 -15.17 11.62
C LEU A 136 -12.74 -14.72 10.34
N ASN A 137 -13.05 -15.28 9.17
CA ASN A 137 -12.40 -14.88 7.91
C ASN A 137 -12.78 -13.49 7.43
N TRP A 138 -14.03 -13.08 7.61
CA TRP A 138 -14.49 -11.81 7.06
C TRP A 138 -14.41 -10.68 8.08
N ASP A 139 -14.87 -10.93 9.31
CA ASP A 139 -15.02 -9.87 10.29
C ASP A 139 -13.70 -9.56 11.02
N ALA A 140 -12.88 -10.58 11.29
CA ALA A 140 -11.66 -10.39 12.08
C ALA A 140 -10.57 -9.62 11.31
N PRO A 141 -10.22 -9.95 10.05
CA PRO A 141 -9.25 -9.16 9.27
C PRO A 141 -9.73 -7.73 9.06
N PHE A 142 -11.04 -7.52 8.89
CA PHE A 142 -11.59 -6.18 8.68
C PHE A 142 -11.46 -5.34 9.96
N ALA A 143 -11.85 -5.90 11.11
CA ALA A 143 -11.71 -5.23 12.40
C ALA A 143 -10.24 -4.95 12.73
N VAL A 144 -9.33 -5.91 12.47
CA VAL A 144 -7.89 -5.72 12.64
C VAL A 144 -7.38 -4.64 11.71
N GLY A 145 -7.76 -4.66 10.43
CA GLY A 145 -7.29 -3.70 9.44
C GLY A 145 -7.72 -2.27 9.75
N VAL A 146 -8.98 -2.08 10.14
CA VAL A 146 -9.51 -0.80 10.62
C VAL A 146 -8.78 -0.33 11.89
N THR A 147 -8.58 -1.23 12.86
CA THR A 147 -7.93 -0.91 14.14
C THR A 147 -6.47 -0.50 13.95
N VAL A 148 -5.69 -1.28 13.21
CA VAL A 148 -4.29 -0.99 12.92
C VAL A 148 -4.18 0.31 12.13
N SER A 149 -5.07 0.53 11.16
CA SER A 149 -5.14 1.79 10.40
C SER A 149 -5.43 3.00 11.28
N ALA A 150 -6.37 2.88 12.23
CA ALA A 150 -6.65 3.94 13.20
C ALA A 150 -5.43 4.22 14.10
N ILE A 151 -4.72 3.18 14.56
CA ILE A 151 -3.49 3.33 15.35
C ILE A 151 -2.41 4.05 14.52
N VAL A 152 -2.16 3.61 13.29
CA VAL A 152 -1.16 4.20 12.38
C VAL A 152 -1.52 5.65 12.04
N ALA A 153 -2.78 5.94 11.69
CA ALA A 153 -3.25 7.28 11.40
C ALA A 153 -3.14 8.20 12.63
N SER A 154 -3.52 7.70 13.81
CA SER A 154 -3.38 8.49 15.05
C SER A 154 -1.92 8.80 15.37
N GLN A 155 -0.99 7.87 15.13
CA GLN A 155 0.44 8.12 15.29
C GLN A 155 0.99 9.09 14.23
N LEU A 156 0.56 9.00 12.98
CA LEU A 156 1.08 9.82 11.90
C LEU A 156 0.59 11.27 12.00
N PHE A 157 -0.70 11.45 12.28
CA PHE A 157 -1.35 12.75 12.25
C PHE A 157 -1.51 13.43 13.61
N SER A 158 -1.17 12.75 14.71
CA SER A 158 -1.18 13.39 16.03
C SER A 158 -0.03 14.40 16.16
N PRO A 159 -0.30 15.61 16.68
CA PRO A 159 0.75 16.56 17.02
C PRO A 159 1.64 16.06 18.16
N TYR A 160 1.16 15.14 19.00
CA TYR A 160 1.87 14.62 20.18
C TYR A 160 2.75 13.40 19.89
N SER A 161 2.76 12.90 18.65
CA SER A 161 3.51 11.69 18.30
C SER A 161 4.96 12.02 17.96
N ASP A 162 5.89 11.33 18.63
CA ASP A 162 7.32 11.46 18.40
C ASP A 162 7.70 11.18 16.93
N ARG A 163 8.74 11.86 16.45
CA ARG A 163 9.30 11.65 15.09
C ARG A 163 9.63 10.18 14.83
N ARG A 164 10.12 9.45 15.84
CA ARG A 164 10.42 8.02 15.73
C ARG A 164 9.17 7.19 15.44
N ARG A 165 8.06 7.44 16.15
CA ARG A 165 6.80 6.73 15.94
C ARG A 165 6.28 6.99 14.54
N LYS A 166 6.22 8.27 14.12
CA LYS A 166 5.81 8.65 12.75
C LYS A 166 6.62 7.95 11.68
N ASN A 167 7.95 7.93 11.81
CA ASN A 167 8.84 7.26 10.86
C ASN A 167 8.60 5.75 10.82
N THR A 168 8.44 5.09 11.96
CA THR A 168 8.13 3.65 12.01
C THR A 168 6.78 3.36 11.36
N SER A 169 5.75 4.15 11.65
CA SER A 169 4.42 4.01 11.05
C SER A 169 4.47 4.14 9.52
N LEU A 170 5.25 5.10 9.01
CA LEU A 170 5.49 5.27 7.57
C LEU A 170 6.20 4.07 6.97
N MET A 171 7.28 3.56 7.58
CA MET A 171 8.00 2.39 7.06
C MET A 171 7.13 1.14 7.00
N VAL A 172 6.38 0.87 8.07
CA VAL A 172 5.46 -0.29 8.11
C VAL A 172 4.42 -0.17 7.01
N LEU A 173 3.77 0.98 6.88
CA LEU A 173 2.74 1.19 5.87
C LEU A 173 3.32 1.14 4.45
N SER A 174 4.45 1.79 4.19
CA SER A 174 5.11 1.74 2.88
C SER A 174 5.54 0.32 2.50
N GLY A 175 6.04 -0.47 3.45
CA GLY A 175 6.46 -1.85 3.19
C GLY A 175 5.26 -2.75 2.88
N ILE A 176 4.21 -2.60 3.68
CA ILE A 176 2.95 -3.32 3.50
C ILE A 176 2.26 -2.97 2.18
N LEU A 177 2.17 -1.67 1.85
CA LEU A 177 1.58 -1.21 0.61
C LEU A 177 2.42 -1.64 -0.60
N GLY A 178 3.75 -1.61 -0.51
CA GLY A 178 4.64 -2.14 -1.54
C GLY A 178 4.44 -3.64 -1.75
N GLY A 179 4.35 -4.42 -0.67
CA GLY A 179 4.07 -5.86 -0.74
C GLY A 179 2.70 -6.17 -1.35
N PHE A 180 1.66 -5.42 -0.94
CA PHE A 180 0.32 -5.51 -1.51
C PHE A 180 0.32 -5.24 -3.02
N MET A 181 0.96 -4.17 -3.46
CA MET A 181 1.06 -3.84 -4.90
C MET A 181 1.82 -4.92 -5.68
N ALA A 182 2.86 -5.51 -5.09
CA ALA A 182 3.61 -6.60 -5.71
C ALA A 182 2.81 -7.90 -5.87
N VAL A 183 1.87 -8.18 -4.95
CA VAL A 183 0.98 -9.35 -5.03
C VAL A 183 -0.10 -9.16 -6.09
N ILE A 184 -0.58 -7.92 -6.26
CA ILE A 184 -1.75 -7.62 -7.09
C ILE A 184 -1.39 -7.28 -8.53
N LEU A 185 -0.29 -6.57 -8.76
CA LEU A 185 0.04 -6.06 -10.07
C LEU A 185 0.67 -7.12 -10.97
N PRO A 186 0.17 -7.29 -12.21
CA PRO A 186 0.83 -8.10 -13.23
C PRO A 186 2.23 -7.58 -13.59
N THR A 187 3.09 -8.47 -14.11
CA THR A 187 4.52 -8.17 -14.26
C THR A 187 4.80 -7.06 -15.28
N TRP A 188 4.18 -7.12 -16.47
CA TRP A 188 4.41 -6.09 -17.50
C TRP A 188 3.83 -4.75 -17.09
N THR A 189 2.68 -4.78 -16.42
CA THR A 189 2.06 -3.62 -15.80
C THR A 189 3.04 -2.93 -14.86
N VAL A 190 3.70 -3.65 -13.94
CA VAL A 190 4.70 -3.07 -13.01
C VAL A 190 5.85 -2.42 -13.79
N LEU A 191 6.43 -3.11 -14.78
CA LEU A 191 7.57 -2.59 -15.55
C LEU A 191 7.20 -1.27 -16.26
N ILE A 192 6.02 -1.22 -16.88
CA ILE A 192 5.57 -0.04 -17.61
C ILE A 192 5.19 1.09 -16.63
N VAL A 193 4.55 0.79 -15.50
CA VAL A 193 4.27 1.78 -14.44
C VAL A 193 5.57 2.43 -13.95
N LEU A 194 6.60 1.64 -13.66
CA LEU A 194 7.89 2.16 -13.21
C LEU A 194 8.56 3.06 -14.26
N LEU A 195 8.50 2.66 -15.53
CA LEU A 195 9.02 3.48 -16.65
C LEU A 195 8.26 4.81 -16.76
N LEU A 196 6.92 4.76 -16.80
CA LEU A 196 6.08 5.94 -16.97
C LEU A 196 6.17 6.90 -15.77
N LEU A 197 6.15 6.38 -14.54
CA LEU A 197 6.31 7.20 -13.34
C LEU A 197 7.70 7.79 -13.25
N SER A 198 8.76 7.06 -13.63
CA SER A 198 10.12 7.63 -13.66
C SER A 198 10.23 8.81 -14.64
N ALA A 199 9.65 8.68 -15.84
CA ALA A 199 9.59 9.78 -16.79
C ALA A 199 8.75 10.96 -16.27
N TYR A 200 7.62 10.66 -15.62
CA TYR A 200 6.76 11.66 -15.01
C TYR A 200 7.44 12.40 -13.86
N ASP A 201 8.18 11.71 -13.00
CA ASP A 201 8.90 12.31 -11.87
C ASP A 201 9.91 13.36 -12.36
N ILE A 202 10.67 13.05 -13.43
CA ILE A 202 11.57 14.01 -14.07
C ILE A 202 10.79 15.25 -14.54
N TYR A 203 9.70 15.05 -15.27
CA TYR A 203 8.85 16.16 -15.73
C TYR A 203 8.27 16.99 -14.57
N ALA A 204 7.73 16.33 -13.55
CA ALA A 204 7.04 16.97 -12.42
C ALA A 204 7.98 17.85 -11.60
N VAL A 205 9.25 17.45 -11.45
CA VAL A 205 10.29 18.21 -10.75
C VAL A 205 10.78 19.42 -11.55
N PHE A 206 10.98 19.29 -12.86
CA PHE A 206 11.56 20.39 -13.66
C PHE A 206 10.54 21.38 -14.22
N TYR A 207 9.31 20.93 -14.49
CA TYR A 207 8.30 21.71 -15.20
C TYR A 207 6.90 21.59 -14.60
N GLY A 208 6.63 20.55 -13.82
CA GLY A 208 5.28 20.23 -13.37
C GLY A 208 4.95 20.68 -11.93
N PRO A 209 3.99 19.99 -11.28
CA PRO A 209 3.37 20.47 -10.06
C PRO A 209 4.30 20.48 -8.85
N ILE A 210 5.30 19.60 -8.80
CA ILE A 210 6.25 19.53 -7.68
C ILE A 210 7.10 20.80 -7.64
N LYS A 211 7.62 21.24 -8.79
CA LYS A 211 8.37 22.50 -8.89
C LYS A 211 7.61 23.66 -8.27
N GLU A 212 6.34 23.79 -8.66
CA GLU A 212 5.52 24.88 -8.17
C GLU A 212 5.27 24.82 -6.67
N ILE A 213 4.92 23.65 -6.13
CA ILE A 213 4.71 23.46 -4.68
C ILE A 213 5.96 23.86 -3.91
N THR A 214 7.15 23.45 -4.37
CA THR A 214 8.41 23.81 -3.71
C THR A 214 8.70 25.31 -3.77
N SER A 215 8.36 25.97 -4.89
CA SER A 215 8.55 27.41 -5.04
C SER A 215 7.61 28.27 -4.19
N MET A 216 6.44 27.74 -3.80
CA MET A 216 5.47 28.42 -2.91
C MET A 216 5.81 28.26 -1.42
N SER A 217 6.66 27.29 -1.08
CA SER A 217 7.05 26.99 0.31
C SER A 217 8.30 27.75 0.79
N VAL A 218 8.81 28.67 -0.02
CA VAL A 218 9.89 29.63 0.30
C VAL A 218 9.26 31.00 0.49
#